data_AF-A0A9F2WL72-F1
#
_entry.id   AF-A0A9F2WL72-F1
#
_cell.length_a   1.000
_cell.length_b   1.000
_cell.length_c   1.000
_cell.angle_alpha   90.00
_cell.angle_beta   90.00
_cell.angle_gamma   90.00
#
_symmetry.space_group_name_H-M   'P 1'
#
loop_
_entity.id
_entity.type
_entity.pdbx_description
1 polymer ?
#
loop_
_entity_poly.entity_id
_entity_poly.type
_entity_poly.pdbx_seq_one_letter_code
_entity_poly.pdbx_strand_id
1 'polypeptide(L)'
;MQLQILLWSFCSCCCLSAPAAGSSRPVKNCTFRYPPIATSDFSREIKSLKEYLLLDYKVLMPFNLKPDIFCGELWDLHFINENLKKLISVSGKSLAKLFTEIYNQTKFVEDCNIEVDNSSVNFELANISQFVDLIPFRLRSLSKKMEDLTSEENDADFRNCTIIQCQIGNIFE
;
A
#
# COMPACT_ATOMS: atom_id res chain seq x y z
N MET A 1 44.22 -3.32 -36.89
CA MET A 1 44.54 -4.65 -37.42
C MET A 1 45.35 -5.34 -36.32
N GLN A 2 44.89 -6.33 -35.57
CA GLN A 2 44.00 -7.45 -35.85
C GLN A 2 42.81 -7.55 -34.89
N LEU A 3 41.76 -8.14 -35.45
CA LEU A 3 40.51 -8.60 -34.87
C LEU A 3 40.73 -9.99 -34.28
N GLN A 4 40.26 -10.29 -33.07
CA GLN A 4 39.95 -11.68 -32.71
C GLN A 4 38.75 -11.76 -31.75
N ILE A 5 37.66 -12.19 -32.37
CA ILE A 5 36.38 -12.59 -31.80
C ILE A 5 36.55 -13.99 -31.23
N LEU A 6 36.13 -14.22 -29.99
CA LEU A 6 35.74 -15.55 -29.53
C LEU A 6 34.37 -15.46 -28.85
N LEU A 7 33.36 -15.82 -29.64
CA LEU A 7 32.02 -16.21 -29.23
C LEU A 7 32.10 -17.46 -28.36
N TRP A 8 31.68 -17.38 -27.10
CA TRP A 8 31.36 -18.56 -26.31
C TRP A 8 29.88 -18.47 -25.93
N SER A 9 29.07 -19.08 -26.78
CA SER A 9 27.72 -19.51 -26.47
C SER A 9 27.82 -20.77 -25.61
N PHE A 10 27.37 -20.68 -24.36
CA PHE A 10 26.93 -21.84 -23.59
C PHE A 10 25.66 -21.48 -22.84
N CYS A 11 24.54 -21.74 -23.51
CA CYS A 11 23.30 -22.09 -22.86
C CYS A 11 23.47 -23.52 -22.31
N SER A 12 23.52 -23.67 -20.99
CA SER A 12 23.06 -24.90 -20.34
C SER A 12 22.75 -24.64 -18.87
N CYS A 13 21.49 -24.89 -18.52
CA CYS A 13 20.98 -25.03 -17.17
C CYS A 13 21.90 -25.92 -16.32
N CYS A 14 22.28 -25.43 -15.14
CA CYS A 14 22.41 -26.16 -13.87
C CYS A 14 23.07 -25.23 -12.84
N CYS A 15 22.30 -24.32 -12.24
CA CYS A 15 22.74 -23.73 -10.98
C CYS A 15 22.47 -24.76 -9.88
N LEU A 16 23.56 -25.39 -9.44
CA LEU A 16 23.69 -26.17 -8.22
C LEU A 16 22.89 -25.53 -7.07
N SER A 17 22.10 -26.35 -6.39
CA SER A 17 21.45 -26.03 -5.14
C SER A 17 22.48 -25.75 -4.04
N ALA A 18 22.59 -24.49 -3.65
CA ALA A 18 23.21 -24.11 -2.38
C ALA A 18 22.24 -24.44 -1.23
N PRO A 19 22.72 -24.92 -0.07
CA PRO A 19 21.86 -25.17 1.08
C PRO A 19 21.28 -23.85 1.59
N ALA A 20 20.01 -23.89 1.96
CA ALA A 20 19.23 -22.75 2.43
C ALA A 20 19.94 -22.05 3.61
N ALA A 21 20.54 -20.89 3.34
CA ALA A 21 20.77 -19.90 4.36
C ALA A 21 19.38 -19.46 4.86
N GLY A 22 19.09 -19.75 6.12
CA GLY A 22 17.85 -19.33 6.77
C GLY A 22 17.64 -17.85 6.54
N SER A 23 16.69 -17.53 5.67
CA SER A 23 16.15 -16.18 5.55
C SER A 23 15.38 -15.94 6.84
N SER A 24 16.05 -15.37 7.84
CA SER A 24 15.35 -14.64 8.87
C SER A 24 14.63 -13.51 8.14
N ARG A 25 13.35 -13.73 7.82
CA ARG A 25 12.48 -12.65 7.34
C ARG A 25 12.72 -11.47 8.30
N PRO A 26 13.15 -10.30 7.81
CA PRO A 26 13.31 -9.15 8.69
C PRO A 26 12.02 -8.99 9.49
N VAL A 27 12.15 -8.88 10.80
CA VAL A 27 11.01 -8.72 11.70
C VAL A 27 10.21 -7.54 11.15
N LYS A 28 9.01 -7.84 10.63
CA LYS A 28 8.14 -6.84 10.02
C LYS A 28 7.65 -5.92 11.14
N ASN A 29 8.38 -4.85 11.38
CA ASN A 29 8.17 -3.99 12.55
C ASN A 29 7.03 -3.01 12.28
N CYS A 30 5.80 -3.52 12.27
CA CYS A 30 4.60 -2.71 12.09
C CYS A 30 4.03 -2.34 13.46
N THR A 31 4.73 -1.46 14.19
CA THR A 31 4.37 -0.99 15.53
C THR A 31 4.50 0.52 15.62
N PHE A 32 3.52 1.19 16.20
CA PHE A 32 3.48 2.65 16.25
C PHE A 32 3.29 3.15 17.69
N ARG A 33 4.26 3.92 18.18
CA ARG A 33 4.21 4.53 19.51
C ARG A 33 3.34 5.79 19.58
N TYR A 34 3.19 6.48 18.46
CA TYR A 34 2.32 7.63 18.32
C TYR A 34 1.61 7.51 16.96
N PRO A 35 0.36 7.97 16.84
CA PRO A 35 -0.32 8.00 15.55
C PRO A 35 0.51 8.86 14.57
N PRO A 36 1.02 8.30 13.47
CA PRO A 36 1.84 9.04 12.51
C PRO A 36 0.99 9.96 11.61
N ILE A 37 -0.31 10.08 11.91
CA ILE A 37 -1.29 10.83 11.14
C ILE A 37 -1.46 12.18 11.83
N ALA A 38 -1.07 13.25 11.16
CA ALA A 38 -1.32 14.59 11.70
C ALA A 38 -2.84 14.78 11.86
N THR A 39 -3.27 15.31 12.99
CA THR A 39 -4.68 15.63 13.31
C THR A 39 -5.28 16.74 12.43
N SER A 40 -4.71 16.98 11.24
CA SER A 40 -5.16 17.99 10.29
C SER A 40 -6.48 17.61 9.63
N ASP A 41 -7.37 18.58 9.52
CA ASP A 41 -8.59 18.43 8.74
C ASP A 41 -8.26 18.38 7.24
N PHE A 42 -8.16 17.17 6.69
CA PHE A 42 -7.88 16.89 5.27
C PHE A 42 -8.97 17.37 4.30
N SER A 43 -10.10 17.89 4.81
CA SER A 43 -11.22 18.34 3.97
C SER A 43 -10.81 19.44 3.00
N ARG A 44 -9.88 20.32 3.40
CA ARG A 44 -9.38 21.39 2.54
C ARG A 44 -8.50 20.84 1.43
N GLU A 45 -7.56 19.95 1.74
CA GLU A 45 -6.64 19.33 0.79
C GLU A 45 -7.40 18.50 -0.24
N ILE A 46 -8.42 17.72 0.18
CA ILE A 46 -9.29 16.97 -0.74
C ILE A 46 -10.12 17.92 -1.61
N LYS A 47 -10.69 19.00 -1.04
CA LYS A 47 -11.44 19.98 -1.83
C LYS A 47 -10.56 20.61 -2.91
N SER A 48 -9.37 21.08 -2.53
CA SER A 48 -8.39 21.62 -3.48
C SER A 48 -7.98 20.60 -4.52
N LEU A 49 -7.76 19.34 -4.16
CA LEU A 49 -7.45 18.28 -5.11
C LEU A 49 -8.56 18.09 -6.15
N LYS A 50 -9.82 18.01 -5.72
CA LYS A 50 -10.98 17.76 -6.61
C LYS A 50 -11.19 18.85 -7.66
N GLU A 51 -10.74 20.08 -7.43
CA GLU A 51 -10.78 21.16 -8.42
C GLU A 51 -9.87 20.89 -9.65
N TYR A 52 -8.87 20.02 -9.52
CA TYR A 52 -7.92 19.66 -10.58
C TYR A 52 -8.15 18.27 -11.17
N LEU A 53 -9.15 17.53 -10.69
CA LEU A 53 -9.41 16.14 -11.10
C LEU A 53 -10.52 16.03 -12.14
N LEU A 54 -10.31 15.15 -13.12
CA LEU A 54 -11.42 14.53 -13.86
C LEU A 54 -12.10 13.53 -12.93
N LEU A 55 -13.24 13.92 -12.35
CA LEU A 55 -13.87 13.23 -11.23
C LEU A 55 -14.32 11.79 -11.53
N ASP A 56 -14.42 11.43 -12.80
CA ASP A 56 -14.79 10.10 -13.34
C ASP A 56 -13.58 9.27 -13.77
N TYR A 57 -12.35 9.80 -13.65
CA TYR A 57 -11.13 9.04 -13.90
C TYR A 57 -11.12 7.76 -13.07
N LYS A 58 -10.75 6.64 -13.68
CA LYS A 58 -10.85 5.33 -13.04
C LYS A 58 -9.59 4.97 -12.26
N VAL A 59 -9.77 4.52 -11.03
CA VAL A 59 -8.72 3.98 -10.16
C VAL A 59 -9.07 2.56 -9.74
N LEU A 60 -8.05 1.74 -9.47
CA LEU A 60 -8.21 0.35 -9.06
C LEU A 60 -8.32 0.26 -7.55
N MET A 61 -9.46 -0.23 -7.06
CA MET A 61 -9.73 -0.47 -5.65
C MET A 61 -9.86 -1.97 -5.38
N PRO A 62 -9.29 -2.50 -4.29
CA PRO A 62 -9.46 -3.91 -3.95
C PRO A 62 -10.91 -4.18 -3.52
N PHE A 63 -11.52 -5.29 -3.98
CA PHE A 63 -12.92 -5.61 -3.61
C PHE A 63 -13.10 -6.94 -2.86
N ASN A 64 -12.11 -7.83 -2.90
CA ASN A 64 -12.19 -9.15 -2.27
C ASN A 64 -11.33 -9.28 -1.01
N LEU A 65 -10.99 -8.17 -0.34
CA LEU A 65 -10.28 -8.26 0.93
C LEU A 65 -11.13 -9.00 1.96
N LYS A 66 -10.51 -9.91 2.71
CA LYS A 66 -11.20 -10.59 3.80
C LYS A 66 -11.56 -9.54 4.86
N PRO A 67 -12.83 -9.48 5.30
CA PRO A 67 -13.21 -8.56 6.38
C PRO A 67 -12.40 -8.87 7.63
N ASP A 68 -11.66 -7.88 8.10
CA ASP A 68 -10.87 -7.97 9.33
C ASP A 68 -11.03 -6.68 10.14
N ILE A 69 -11.57 -6.81 11.35
CA ILE A 69 -11.88 -5.67 12.23
C ILE A 69 -10.58 -4.99 12.69
N PHE A 70 -9.48 -5.73 12.80
CA PHE A 70 -8.21 -5.23 13.33
C PHE A 70 -7.28 -4.73 12.21
N CYS A 71 -7.09 -5.49 11.15
CA CYS A 71 -6.14 -5.19 10.08
C CYS A 71 -6.75 -4.46 8.88
N GLY A 72 -8.08 -4.50 8.71
CA GLY A 72 -8.73 -4.01 7.49
C GLY A 72 -8.44 -2.54 7.16
N GLU A 73 -8.41 -1.66 8.15
CA GLU A 73 -8.12 -0.24 7.92
C GLU A 73 -6.67 0.03 7.51
N LEU A 74 -5.72 -0.77 8.05
CA LEU A 74 -4.32 -0.69 7.65
C LEU A 74 -4.15 -1.19 6.21
N TRP A 75 -4.85 -2.27 5.85
CA TRP A 75 -4.86 -2.78 4.47
C TRP A 75 -5.49 -1.79 3.49
N ASP A 76 -6.62 -1.16 3.84
CA ASP A 76 -7.23 -0.10 3.04
C ASP A 76 -6.22 1.03 2.79
N LEU A 77 -5.51 1.47 3.83
CA LEU A 77 -4.50 2.52 3.69
C LEU A 77 -3.27 2.10 2.90
N HIS A 78 -2.88 0.83 2.93
CA HIS A 78 -1.85 0.29 2.05
C HIS A 78 -2.23 0.45 0.58
N PHE A 79 -3.45 0.04 0.19
CA PHE A 79 -3.91 0.20 -1.19
C PHE A 79 -4.14 1.66 -1.59
N ILE A 80 -4.53 2.53 -0.65
CA ILE A 80 -4.59 3.98 -0.86
C ILE A 80 -3.19 4.52 -1.16
N ASN A 81 -2.18 4.19 -0.34
CA ASN A 81 -0.79 4.60 -0.53
C ASN A 81 -0.26 4.18 -1.92
N GLU A 82 -0.49 2.92 -2.31
CA GLU A 82 -0.07 2.41 -3.63
C GLU A 82 -0.78 3.11 -4.79
N ASN A 83 -2.07 3.42 -4.67
CA ASN A 83 -2.79 4.20 -5.68
C ASN A 83 -2.26 5.65 -5.75
N LEU A 84 -1.95 6.28 -4.62
CA LEU A 84 -1.36 7.62 -4.59
C LEU A 84 0.01 7.64 -5.29
N LYS A 85 0.87 6.64 -5.08
CA LYS A 85 2.14 6.52 -5.82
C LYS A 85 1.93 6.47 -7.33
N LYS A 86 0.98 5.64 -7.78
CA LYS A 86 0.64 5.52 -9.21
C LYS A 86 0.13 6.86 -9.75
N LEU A 87 -0.78 7.52 -9.05
CA LEU A 87 -1.33 8.82 -9.43
C LEU A 87 -0.25 9.90 -9.50
N ILE A 88 0.70 9.94 -8.55
CA ILE A 88 1.85 10.85 -8.59
C ILE A 88 2.67 10.61 -9.86
N SER A 89 2.94 9.35 -10.22
CA SER A 89 3.79 9.00 -11.37
C SER A 89 3.20 9.36 -12.74
N VAL A 90 1.86 9.44 -12.84
CA VAL A 90 1.16 9.75 -14.10
C VAL A 90 0.61 11.17 -14.18
N SER A 91 0.77 11.96 -13.11
CA SER A 91 0.22 13.32 -13.03
C SER A 91 1.19 14.37 -13.53
N GLY A 92 0.66 15.47 -14.08
CA GLY A 92 1.43 16.69 -14.31
C GLY A 92 1.94 17.29 -13.00
N LYS A 93 3.03 18.09 -13.07
CA LYS A 93 3.77 18.62 -11.89
C LYS A 93 2.88 19.21 -10.79
N SER A 94 1.89 20.02 -11.14
CA SER A 94 0.99 20.65 -10.16
C SER A 94 0.09 19.64 -9.46
N LEU A 95 -0.51 18.71 -10.20
CA LEU A 95 -1.38 17.67 -9.64
C LEU A 95 -0.59 16.64 -8.83
N ALA A 96 0.61 16.27 -9.29
CA ALA A 96 1.52 15.40 -8.56
C ALA A 96 1.88 15.97 -7.18
N LYS A 97 2.05 17.30 -7.07
CA LYS A 97 2.29 17.97 -5.78
C LYS A 97 1.12 17.78 -4.82
N LEU A 98 -0.12 17.97 -5.29
CA LEU A 98 -1.32 17.78 -4.47
C LEU A 98 -1.45 16.33 -3.99
N PHE A 99 -1.20 15.34 -4.85
CA PHE A 99 -1.18 13.94 -4.44
C PHE A 99 -0.04 13.62 -3.45
N THR A 100 1.12 14.27 -3.61
CA THR A 100 2.27 14.08 -2.72
C THR A 100 1.97 14.53 -1.29
N GLU A 101 1.22 15.62 -1.12
CA GLU A 101 0.81 16.13 0.20
C GLU A 101 -0.03 15.09 0.96
N ILE A 102 -0.96 14.41 0.26
CA ILE A 102 -1.78 13.33 0.83
C ILE A 102 -0.96 12.05 1.02
N TYR A 103 -0.13 11.69 0.03
CA TYR A 103 0.74 10.52 0.09
C TYR A 103 1.63 10.52 1.33
N ASN A 104 2.22 11.67 1.69
CA ASN A 104 3.07 11.79 2.88
C ASN A 104 2.35 11.42 4.18
N GLN A 105 1.03 11.58 4.25
CA GLN A 105 0.21 11.19 5.41
C GLN A 105 -0.03 9.68 5.48
N THR A 106 0.14 8.97 4.37
CA THR A 106 -0.01 7.51 4.27
C THR A 106 1.32 6.77 4.24
N LYS A 107 2.44 7.51 4.12
CA LYS A 107 3.76 6.96 3.84
C LYS A 107 4.25 5.98 4.92
N PHE A 108 3.87 6.19 6.18
CA PHE A 108 4.22 5.32 7.30
C PHE A 108 3.79 3.85 7.10
N VAL A 109 2.77 3.59 6.27
CA VAL A 109 2.30 2.23 5.99
C VAL A 109 3.36 1.42 5.23
N GLU A 110 4.28 2.09 4.53
CA GLU A 110 5.39 1.45 3.83
C GLU A 110 6.36 0.76 4.80
N ASP A 111 6.52 1.29 6.02
CA ASP A 111 7.41 0.73 7.04
C ASP A 111 6.96 -0.66 7.51
N CYS A 112 5.67 -0.98 7.33
CA CYS A 112 5.08 -2.25 7.72
C CYS A 112 5.42 -3.43 6.79
N ASN A 113 5.97 -3.18 5.59
CA ASN A 113 6.28 -4.24 4.60
C ASN A 113 5.10 -5.21 4.38
N ILE A 114 3.92 -4.63 4.16
CA ILE A 114 2.68 -5.36 3.95
C ILE A 114 2.76 -6.07 2.59
N GLU A 115 2.46 -7.37 2.60
CA GLU A 115 2.42 -8.22 1.42
C GLU A 115 1.01 -8.80 1.26
N VAL A 116 0.68 -9.24 0.05
CA VAL A 116 -0.50 -10.05 -0.21
C VAL A 116 -0.16 -11.51 0.05
N ASP A 117 -1.08 -12.28 0.63
CA ASP A 117 -0.91 -13.73 0.76
C ASP A 117 -0.86 -14.43 -0.61
N ASN A 118 -0.85 -15.76 -0.61
CA ASN A 118 -0.82 -16.54 -1.86
C ASN A 118 -2.14 -16.47 -2.67
N SER A 119 -3.16 -15.76 -2.19
CA SER A 119 -4.41 -15.52 -2.92
C SER A 119 -4.35 -14.23 -3.72
N SER A 120 -5.11 -14.17 -4.82
CA SER A 120 -5.12 -12.99 -5.68
C SER A 120 -6.04 -11.90 -5.12
N VAL A 121 -5.50 -10.69 -4.95
CA VAL A 121 -6.33 -9.48 -4.77
C VAL A 121 -6.98 -9.17 -6.11
N ASN A 122 -8.29 -9.11 -6.12
CA ASN A 122 -9.08 -8.66 -7.26
C ASN A 122 -9.43 -7.19 -7.09
N PHE A 123 -9.40 -6.46 -8.20
CA PHE A 123 -9.62 -5.03 -8.24
C PHE A 123 -10.86 -4.68 -9.05
N GLU A 124 -11.55 -3.64 -8.62
CA GLU A 124 -12.65 -3.02 -9.35
C GLU A 124 -12.30 -1.58 -9.71
N LEU A 125 -12.98 -1.05 -10.74
CA LEU A 125 -12.80 0.33 -11.17
C LEU A 125 -13.74 1.24 -10.39
N ALA A 126 -13.17 2.12 -9.58
CA ALA A 126 -13.89 3.19 -8.89
C ALA A 126 -13.60 4.55 -9.55
N ASN A 127 -14.53 5.49 -9.42
CA ASN A 127 -14.24 6.87 -9.79
C ASN A 127 -13.22 7.48 -8.83
N ILE A 128 -12.28 8.29 -9.32
CA ILE A 128 -11.28 8.94 -8.48
C ILE A 128 -11.91 9.83 -7.43
N SER A 129 -13.08 10.42 -7.72
CA SER A 129 -13.88 11.16 -6.74
C SER A 129 -14.24 10.32 -5.52
N GLN A 130 -14.70 9.07 -5.73
CA GLN A 130 -15.00 8.13 -4.65
C GLN A 130 -13.73 7.75 -3.89
N PHE A 131 -12.63 7.51 -4.60
CA PHE A 131 -11.34 7.20 -3.98
C PHE A 131 -10.82 8.31 -3.07
N VAL A 132 -10.78 9.57 -3.54
CA VAL A 132 -10.24 10.69 -2.75
C VAL A 132 -11.15 11.04 -1.58
N ASP A 133 -12.47 10.86 -1.71
CA ASP A 133 -13.42 11.09 -0.62
C ASP A 133 -13.27 10.08 0.53
N LEU A 134 -12.75 8.88 0.26
CA LEU A 134 -12.50 7.85 1.28
C LEU A 134 -11.26 8.13 2.15
N ILE A 135 -10.26 8.85 1.62
CA ILE A 135 -8.95 9.00 2.27
C ILE A 135 -9.05 9.65 3.66
N PRO A 136 -9.73 10.81 3.86
CA PRO A 136 -9.83 11.42 5.18
C PRO A 136 -10.49 10.51 6.21
N PHE A 137 -11.50 9.76 5.79
CA PHE A 137 -12.22 8.83 6.65
C PHE A 137 -11.31 7.69 7.11
N ARG A 138 -10.59 7.05 6.18
CA ARG A 138 -9.67 5.95 6.50
C ARG A 138 -8.50 6.39 7.40
N LEU A 139 -7.90 7.54 7.11
CA LEU A 139 -6.85 8.12 7.95
C LEU A 139 -7.36 8.39 9.37
N ARG A 140 -8.51 9.05 9.52
CA ARG A 140 -9.08 9.34 10.84
C ARG A 140 -9.43 8.08 11.61
N SER A 141 -10.01 7.09 10.94
CA SER A 141 -10.40 5.82 11.56
C SER A 141 -9.19 5.06 12.09
N LEU A 142 -8.13 4.92 11.27
CA LEU A 142 -6.90 4.27 11.71
C LEU A 142 -6.17 5.08 12.80
N SER A 143 -6.12 6.42 12.70
CA SER A 143 -5.51 7.28 13.72
C SER A 143 -6.17 7.04 15.08
N LYS A 144 -7.50 7.09 15.13
CA LYS A 144 -8.25 6.85 16.36
C LYS A 144 -8.00 5.45 16.91
N LYS A 145 -7.95 4.44 16.06
CA LYS A 145 -7.65 3.07 16.49
C LYS A 145 -6.23 2.94 17.05
N MET A 146 -5.25 3.62 16.45
CA MET A 146 -3.89 3.67 16.98
C MET A 146 -3.88 4.37 18.35
N GLU A 147 -4.62 5.46 18.52
CA GLU A 147 -4.78 6.14 19.82
C GLU A 147 -5.40 5.20 20.86
N ASP A 148 -6.46 4.47 20.51
CA ASP A 148 -7.15 3.52 21.40
C ASP A 148 -6.26 2.34 21.80
N LEU A 149 -5.31 1.94 20.94
CA LEU A 149 -4.36 0.85 21.20
C LEU A 149 -3.09 1.31 21.93
N THR A 150 -2.73 2.59 21.82
CA THR A 150 -1.50 3.13 22.39
C THR A 150 -1.72 3.51 23.86
N SER A 151 -0.81 3.10 24.73
CA SER A 151 -0.74 3.57 26.12
C SER A 151 0.69 3.96 26.47
N GLU A 152 0.93 4.45 27.70
CA GLU A 152 2.31 4.77 28.15
C GLU A 152 3.26 3.56 28.06
N GLU A 153 2.72 2.34 28.14
CA GLU A 153 3.47 1.10 28.20
C GLU A 153 3.34 0.22 26.94
N ASN A 154 2.43 0.53 26.02
CA ASN A 154 2.18 -0.27 24.82
C ASN A 154 2.09 0.57 23.55
N ASP A 155 2.82 0.13 22.53
CA ASP A 155 2.70 0.65 21.16
C ASP A 155 1.52 -0.02 20.44
N ALA A 156 0.90 0.67 19.50
CA ALA A 156 -0.10 0.07 18.62
C ALA A 156 0.55 -0.99 17.71
N ASP A 157 0.26 -2.27 17.99
CA ASP A 157 0.91 -3.42 17.35
C ASP A 157 0.10 -4.01 16.19
N PHE A 158 0.64 -3.86 14.97
CA PHE A 158 0.06 -4.37 13.73
C PHE A 158 0.96 -5.43 13.06
N ARG A 159 1.89 -6.07 13.79
CA ARG A 159 2.78 -7.11 13.22
C ARG A 159 2.01 -8.26 12.57
N ASN A 160 0.84 -8.60 13.11
CA ASN A 160 -0.05 -9.62 12.57
C ASN A 160 -0.85 -9.17 11.33
N CYS A 161 -0.78 -7.89 10.95
CA CYS A 161 -1.48 -7.33 9.79
C CYS A 161 -0.60 -7.21 8.55
N THR A 162 0.61 -7.75 8.59
CA THR A 162 1.61 -7.59 7.53
C THR A 162 1.39 -8.50 6.31
N ILE A 163 0.35 -9.33 6.36
CA ILE A 163 -0.11 -10.21 5.28
C ILE A 163 -1.59 -9.93 5.04
N ILE A 164 -1.93 -9.35 3.89
CA ILE A 164 -3.30 -9.13 3.45
C ILE A 164 -3.94 -10.48 3.13
N GLN A 165 -5.12 -10.71 3.69
CA GLN A 165 -5.94 -11.87 3.40
C GLN A 165 -7.07 -11.50 2.45
N CYS A 166 -7.34 -12.32 1.46
CA CYS A 166 -8.49 -12.16 0.58
C CYS A 166 -9.53 -13.26 0.78
N GLN A 167 -10.77 -12.96 0.40
CA GLN A 167 -11.78 -13.98 0.21
C GLN A 167 -11.41 -14.79 -1.03
N ILE A 168 -11.25 -16.10 -0.87
CA ILE A 168 -11.24 -17.01 -2.01
C ILE A 168 -12.64 -16.93 -2.59
N GLY A 169 -12.77 -16.25 -3.73
CA GLY A 169 -13.98 -16.39 -4.53
C GLY A 169 -14.12 -17.86 -4.83
N ASN A 170 -15.19 -18.50 -4.36
CA ASN A 170 -15.56 -19.76 -4.96
C ASN A 170 -15.79 -19.45 -6.44
N ILE A 171 -14.87 -19.89 -7.28
CA ILE A 171 -15.11 -20.02 -8.71
C ILE A 171 -16.10 -21.18 -8.82
N PHE A 172 -17.37 -20.90 -8.52
CA PHE A 172 -18.45 -21.77 -8.95
C PHE A 172 -18.81 -21.34 -10.36
N GLU A 173 -18.54 -22.28 -11.28
CA GLU A 173 -18.88 -22.42 -12.70
C GLU A 173 -19.68 -21.30 -13.39
#